data_AF-A0A2X3EU69-F1
#
_entry.id   AF-A0A2X3EU69-F1
#
_cell.length_a   1.000
_cell.length_b   1.000
_cell.length_c   1.000
_cell.angle_alpha   90.00
_cell.angle_beta   90.00
_cell.angle_gamma   90.00
#
_symmetry.space_group_name_H-M   'P 1'
#
loop_
_entity.id
_entity.type
_entity.pdbx_description
1 polymer ?
#
loop_
_entity_poly.entity_id
_entity_poly.type
_entity_poly.pdbx_seq_one_letter_code
_entity_poly.pdbx_strand_id
1 'polypeptide(L)' 'MVASASTIPNRDARNIPLRVDLKQGTQSWKDEVLMIQEGQCWAVDDVRYLGNNSHAPAGTLRQSLEKR' A
#
# COMPACT_ATOMS: atom_id res chain seq x y z
N MET A 1 1.16 -18.98 -12.36
CA MET A 1 2.37 -18.12 -12.40
C MET A 1 2.19 -17.00 -11.40
N VAL A 2 2.97 -16.99 -10.31
CA VAL A 2 2.99 -15.91 -9.32
C VAL A 2 4.01 -14.89 -9.80
N ALA A 3 3.57 -13.65 -10.06
CA ALA A 3 4.49 -12.56 -10.36
C ALA A 3 5.31 -12.26 -9.11
N SER A 4 6.64 -12.25 -9.24
CA SER A 4 7.57 -12.06 -8.14
C SER A 4 7.26 -10.76 -7.39
N ALA A 5 6.70 -10.88 -6.18
CA ALA A 5 6.50 -9.75 -5.28
C ALA A 5 7.85 -9.18 -4.87
N SER A 6 7.94 -7.85 -4.82
CA SER A 6 9.11 -7.11 -4.36
C SER A 6 9.61 -7.68 -3.02
N THR A 7 10.87 -8.12 -2.99
CA THR A 7 11.47 -8.74 -1.81
C THR A 7 11.46 -7.77 -0.65
N ILE A 8 10.74 -8.11 0.42
CA ILE A 8 10.69 -7.33 1.65
C ILE A 8 12.05 -7.47 2.37
N PRO A 9 12.82 -6.38 2.54
CA PRO A 9 14.21 -6.47 3.00
C PRO A 9 14.35 -6.73 4.51
N ASN A 10 13.29 -6.56 5.31
CA ASN A 10 13.33 -6.79 6.76
C ASN A 10 12.22 -7.74 7.20
N ARG A 11 12.45 -9.06 7.07
CA ARG A 11 11.45 -10.07 7.43
C ARG A 11 11.08 -10.12 8.93
N ASP A 12 11.86 -9.45 9.79
CA ASP A 12 11.66 -9.42 11.25
C ASP A 12 10.83 -8.22 11.72
N ALA A 13 10.55 -7.25 10.84
CA ALA A 13 9.68 -6.14 11.19
C ALA A 13 8.22 -6.60 11.22
N ARG A 14 7.50 -6.35 12.32
CA ARG A 14 6.07 -6.68 12.40
C ARG A 14 5.24 -5.90 11.38
N ASN A 15 5.63 -4.65 11.13
CA ASN A 15 4.95 -3.71 10.24
C ASN A 15 5.98 -3.04 9.31
N ILE A 16 5.73 -3.04 8.01
CA ILE A 16 6.58 -2.39 7.01
C ILE A 16 5.77 -1.50 6.10
N PRO A 17 6.03 -0.18 6.06
CA PRO A 17 5.49 0.69 5.04
C PRO A 17 6.28 0.53 3.74
N LEU A 18 5.61 0.12 2.66
CA LEU A 18 6.16 0.10 1.31
C LEU A 18 5.64 1.33 0.54
N ARG A 19 6.57 2.15 0.03
CA ARG A 19 6.22 3.28 -0.84
C ARG A 19 6.10 2.80 -2.28
N VAL A 20 4.97 3.09 -2.89
CA VAL A 20 4.67 2.71 -4.28
C VAL A 20 4.46 3.97 -5.09
N ASP A 21 5.24 4.11 -6.16
CA ASP A 21 5.05 5.14 -7.17
C ASP A 21 4.15 4.57 -8.29
N LEU A 22 3.00 5.19 -8.51
CA LEU A 22 2.06 4.82 -9.57
C LEU A 22 2.02 5.90 -10.64
N LYS A 23 1.86 5.47 -11.89
CA LYS A 23 1.72 6.35 -13.04
C LYS A 23 0.59 5.86 -13.95
N GLN A 24 -0.36 6.74 -14.23
CA GLN A 24 -1.45 6.50 -15.18
C GLN A 24 -1.53 7.67 -16.17
N GLY A 25 -1.12 7.45 -17.41
CA GLY A 25 -1.02 8.51 -18.41
C GLY A 25 -0.04 9.62 -17.97
N THR A 26 -0.54 10.85 -17.84
CA THR A 26 0.20 12.01 -17.32
C THR A 26 0.11 12.15 -15.80
N GLN A 27 -0.78 11.41 -15.14
CA GLN A 27 -0.97 11.46 -13.71
C GLN A 27 0.02 10.54 -13.01
N SER A 28 0.59 11.01 -11.91
CA SER A 28 1.50 10.25 -11.06
C SER A 28 1.14 10.53 -9.61
N TRP A 29 1.09 9.49 -8.79
CA TRP A 29 0.86 9.62 -7.35
C TRP A 29 1.68 8.59 -6.58
N LYS A 30 1.79 8.83 -5.27
CA LYS A 30 2.51 7.96 -4.35
C LYS A 30 1.53 7.39 -3.35
N ASP A 31 1.60 6.10 -3.12
CA ASP A 31 0.85 5.45 -2.06
C ASP A 31 1.82 4.78 -1.08
N GLU A 32 1.38 4.63 0.16
CA GLU A 32 2.09 3.86 1.18
C GLU A 32 1.24 2.64 1.55
N VAL A 33 1.74 1.46 1.22
CA VAL A 33 1.12 0.18 1.55
C VAL A 33 1.68 -0.29 2.88
N LEU A 34 0.81 -0.41 3.87
CA LEU A 34 1.17 -0.95 5.17
C LEU A 34 1.08 -2.47 5.10
N MET A 35 2.23 -3.12 5.22
CA MET A 35 2.33 -4.57 5.29
C MET A 35 2.45 -5.00 6.76
N ILE A 36 1.69 -6.03 7.14
CA ILE A 36 1.80 -6.70 8.44
C ILE A 36 2.22 -8.16 8.22
N GLN A 37 3.06 -8.66 9.11
CA GLN A 37 3.44 -10.07 9.11
C GLN A 37 2.40 -10.90 9.86
N GLU A 38 1.77 -11.83 9.15
CA GLU A 38 0.85 -12.82 9.71
C GLU A 38 1.47 -14.22 9.56
N GLY A 39 2.14 -14.66 10.64
CA GLY A 39 2.88 -15.91 10.64
C GLY A 39 4.06 -15.88 9.67
N GLN A 40 3.95 -16.60 8.55
CA GLN A 40 4.99 -16.69 7.51
C GLN A 40 4.67 -15.85 6.26
N CYS A 41 3.51 -15.21 6.23
CA CYS A 41 3.03 -14.44 5.08
C CYS A 41 2.96 -12.95 5.41
N TRP A 42 2.99 -12.13 4.35
CA TRP A 42 2.78 -10.70 4.43
C TRP A 42 1.38 -10.37 3.94
N ALA A 43 0.59 -9.76 4.81
CA ALA A 43 -0.73 -9.25 4.49
C ALA A 43 -0.69 -7.72 4.34
N VAL A 44 -1.60 -7.17 3.55
CA VAL A 44 -1.83 -5.72 3.49
C VAL A 44 -2.78 -5.36 4.62
N ASP A 45 -2.33 -4.53 5.57
CA ASP A 45 -3.18 -4.01 6.64
C ASP A 45 -4.02 -2.82 6.17
N ASP A 46 -3.38 -1.86 5.49
CA ASP A 46 -4.05 -0.69 4.92
C ASP A 46 -3.22 -0.08 3.77
N VAL A 47 -3.87 0.75 2.96
CA VAL A 47 -3.22 1.56 1.93
C VAL A 47 -3.50 3.03 2.23
N ARG A 48 -2.45 3.82 2.36
CA ARG A 48 -2.52 5.26 2.57
C ARG A 48 -2.25 5.96 1.25
N TYR A 49 -3.18 6.81 0.82
CA TYR A 49 -3.02 7.58 -0.40
C TYR A 49 -2.23 8.85 -0.08
N LEU A 50 -1.03 9.00 -0.64
CA LEU A 50 -0.15 10.13 -0.32
C LEU A 50 -0.23 11.22 -1.39
N GLY A 51 -0.34 12.46 -0.93
CA GLY A 51 -0.23 13.67 -1.75
C GLY A 51 -1.55 14.32 -2.14
N ASN A 52 -1.48 15.57 -2.61
CA ASN A 52 -2.64 16.38 -3.01
C ASN A 52 -3.36 15.87 -4.26
N ASN A 53 -2.75 14.92 -4.98
CA ASN A 53 -3.28 14.32 -6.21
C ASN A 53 -3.74 12.87 -5.93
N SER A 54 -4.25 12.62 -4.72
CA SER A 54 -4.74 11.30 -4.33
C SER A 54 -5.92 10.92 -5.22
N HIS A 55 -5.82 9.77 -5.89
CA HIS A 55 -6.91 9.27 -6.73
C HIS A 55 -8.15 8.86 -5.91
N ALA A 56 -8.01 8.73 -4.59
CA ALA A 56 -9.10 8.44 -3.68
C ALA A 56 -9.54 9.68 -2.89
N PRO A 57 -10.85 9.82 -2.58
CA PRO A 57 -11.41 10.91 -1.78
C PRO A 57 -11.17 10.75 -0.28
N ALA A 58 -10.73 9.58 0.18
CA ALA A 58 -10.41 9.30 1.58
C ALA A 58 -8.88 9.19 1.76
N GLY A 59 -8.39 9.38 2.98
CA GLY A 59 -6.95 9.31 3.26
C GLY A 59 -6.39 7.88 3.21
N THR A 60 -7.25 6.87 3.38
CA THR A 60 -6.87 5.45 3.32
C THR A 60 -7.91 4.57 2.63
N LEU A 61 -7.50 3.36 2.25
CA LEU A 61 -8.39 2.35 1.69
C LEU A 61 -9.46 1.94 2.70
N ARG A 62 -9.10 1.72 3.97
CA ARG A 62 -10.06 1.39 5.03
C ARG A 62 -11.17 2.44 5.14
N GLN A 63 -10.81 3.72 5.19
CA GLN A 63 -11.78 4.82 5.24
C GLN A 63 -12.68 4.88 3.99
N SER A 64 -12.16 4.51 2.82
CA SER A 64 -12.95 4.43 1.59
C SER A 64 -13.99 3.31 1.64
N LEU A 65 -13.66 2.19 2.29
CA LEU A 65 -14.55 1.04 2.46
C LEU A 65 -15.63 1.28 3.52
N GLU A 66 -15.32 2.04 4.58
CA GLU A 66 -16.29 2.39 5.64
C GLU A 66 -17.38 3.37 5.17
N LYS A 67 -17.14 4.12 4.09
CA LYS A 67 -18.10 5.10 3.53
C LYS A 67 -19.10 4.49 2.53
N ARG A 68 -19.25 3.16 2.49
CA ARG A 68 -20.08 2.47 1.48
C ARG A 68 -21.38 1.91 2.04
#